data_AF-A0AAV6DGK0-F1
#
_entry.id   AF-A0AAV6DGK0-F1
#
_cell.length_a   1.000
_cell.length_b   1.000
_cell.length_c   1.000
_cell.angle_alpha   90.00
_cell.angle_beta   90.00
_cell.angle_gamma   90.00
#
_symmetry.space_group_name_H-M   'P 1'
#
loop_
_entity.id
_entity.type
_entity.pdbx_description
1 polymer ?
#
loop_
_entity_poly.entity_id
_entity_poly.type
_entity_poly.pdbx_seq_one_letter_code
_entity_poly.pdbx_strand_id
1 'polypeptide(L)'
;MSRAKAGKKRSASSRAKNAARAKDAARVKEAARAQDPVRTEVRALVHGPSYMTFEDVVADFPMQHINTRPPHVPYTPWHLLEHMRIAQRDILDYIQDPNYRLPTWPDDYWPKPDAQADEAMWQKTVADFLRDRAALEKIAATPKVALGSALPYAPQHTLIRELLIASEHNTYHIGEFAILRQVMGTWPARRRS
;
A
#
# COMPACT_ATOMS: atom_id res chain seq x y z
N MET A 1 35.18 59.09 -28.48
CA MET A 1 35.38 57.69 -28.05
C MET A 1 34.05 57.14 -27.54
N SER A 2 33.30 56.36 -28.33
CA SER A 2 32.01 55.79 -27.90
C SER A 2 32.05 54.28 -28.09
N ARG A 3 32.06 53.53 -26.97
CA ARG A 3 31.94 52.07 -26.95
C ARG A 3 30.46 51.70 -27.07
N ALA A 4 30.07 51.15 -28.22
CA ALA A 4 28.73 50.59 -28.41
C ALA A 4 28.56 49.27 -27.62
N LYS A 5 27.51 49.21 -26.79
CA LYS A 5 27.01 48.00 -26.13
C LYS A 5 26.49 47.00 -27.18
N ALA A 6 27.16 45.87 -27.35
CA ALA A 6 26.67 44.75 -28.14
C ALA A 6 25.62 43.94 -27.35
N GLY A 7 24.35 44.31 -27.52
CA GLY A 7 23.21 43.52 -27.05
C GLY A 7 22.96 42.31 -27.94
N LYS A 8 23.18 41.10 -27.41
CA LYS A 8 23.06 39.81 -28.09
C LYS A 8 21.59 39.47 -28.39
N LYS A 9 21.11 39.80 -29.61
CA LYS A 9 19.82 39.31 -30.13
C LYS A 9 19.90 37.79 -30.33
N ARG A 10 19.35 36.98 -29.43
CA ARG A 10 19.13 35.54 -29.67
C ARG A 10 18.02 35.40 -30.73
N SER A 11 18.30 34.70 -31.84
CA SER A 11 17.36 34.50 -32.94
C SER A 11 16.17 33.62 -32.51
N ALA A 12 14.99 33.85 -33.10
CA ALA A 12 13.78 33.06 -32.82
C ALA A 12 13.99 31.55 -33.05
N SER A 13 14.84 31.19 -34.03
CA SER A 13 15.26 29.81 -34.31
C SER A 13 16.03 29.16 -33.15
N SER A 14 16.91 29.91 -32.48
CA SER A 14 17.62 29.43 -31.28
C SER A 14 16.66 29.18 -30.11
N ARG A 15 15.62 30.01 -29.97
CA ARG A 15 14.64 29.91 -28.89
C ARG A 15 13.71 28.69 -29.08
N ALA A 16 13.29 28.43 -30.32
CA ALA A 16 12.48 27.27 -30.67
C ALA A 16 13.24 25.95 -30.48
N LYS A 17 14.52 25.89 -30.88
CA LYS A 17 15.39 24.70 -30.66
C LYS A 17 15.60 24.40 -29.17
N ASN A 18 15.79 25.43 -28.34
CA ASN A 18 15.92 25.26 -26.90
C ASN A 18 14.62 24.79 -26.23
N ALA A 19 13.46 25.27 -26.70
CA ALA A 19 12.16 24.82 -26.21
C ALA A 19 11.87 23.36 -26.57
N ALA A 20 12.19 22.93 -27.79
CA ALA A 20 12.06 21.52 -28.20
C ALA A 20 12.96 20.59 -27.36
N ARG A 21 14.22 20.97 -27.17
CA ARG A 21 15.19 20.20 -26.38
C ARG A 21 14.80 20.10 -24.90
N ALA A 22 14.16 21.13 -24.34
CA ALA A 22 13.61 21.11 -22.99
C ALA A 22 12.40 20.17 -22.86
N LYS A 23 11.53 20.12 -23.87
CA LYS A 23 10.40 19.19 -23.93
C LYS A 23 10.85 17.74 -24.06
N ASP A 24 11.86 17.47 -24.89
CA ASP A 24 12.44 16.13 -25.03
C ASP A 24 13.13 15.67 -23.75
N ALA A 25 13.88 16.55 -23.08
CA ALA A 25 14.49 16.24 -21.78
C ALA A 25 13.45 15.99 -20.68
N ALA A 26 12.33 16.72 -20.70
CA ALA A 26 11.21 16.49 -19.79
C ALA A 26 10.54 15.13 -20.05
N ARG A 27 10.31 14.78 -21.33
CA ARG A 27 9.74 13.49 -21.74
C ARG A 27 10.64 12.30 -21.40
N VAL A 28 11.96 12.44 -21.56
CA VAL A 28 12.93 11.42 -21.15
C VAL A 28 12.96 11.26 -19.63
N LYS A 29 12.91 12.36 -18.86
CA LYS A 29 12.79 12.29 -17.40
C LYS A 29 11.47 11.67 -16.95
N GLU A 30 10.39 11.91 -17.68
CA GLU A 30 9.07 11.34 -17.41
C GLU A 30 9.03 9.83 -17.73
N ALA A 31 9.64 9.40 -18.84
CA ALA A 31 9.80 7.99 -19.19
C ALA A 31 10.73 7.24 -18.21
N ALA A 32 11.82 7.86 -17.77
CA ALA A 32 12.70 7.30 -16.74
C ALA A 32 12.02 7.19 -15.37
N ARG A 33 11.13 8.14 -15.02
CA ARG A 33 10.27 8.04 -13.83
C ARG A 33 9.21 6.95 -13.94
N ALA A 34 8.77 6.63 -15.16
CA ALA A 34 7.89 5.48 -15.42
C ALA A 34 8.62 4.12 -15.35
N GLN A 35 9.96 4.14 -15.28
CA GLN A 35 10.84 2.96 -15.11
C GLN A 35 11.68 3.10 -13.83
N ASP A 36 11.14 3.70 -12.77
CA ASP A 36 11.81 3.81 -11.47
C ASP A 36 11.82 2.42 -10.80
N PRO A 37 12.97 1.71 -10.77
CA PRO A 37 13.01 0.34 -10.26
C PRO A 37 12.66 0.31 -8.77
N VAL A 38 12.99 1.35 -8.00
CA VAL A 38 12.66 1.41 -6.57
C VAL A 38 11.14 1.46 -6.37
N ARG A 39 10.41 2.17 -7.24
CA ARG A 39 8.94 2.14 -7.19
C ARG A 39 8.35 0.78 -7.52
N THR A 40 8.94 0.09 -8.49
CA THR A 40 8.54 -1.28 -8.82
C THR A 40 8.69 -2.18 -7.61
N GLU A 41 9.84 -2.12 -6.92
CA GLU A 41 10.08 -2.90 -5.70
C GLU A 41 9.13 -2.50 -4.56
N VAL A 42 8.96 -1.20 -4.28
CA VAL A 42 8.04 -0.74 -3.23
C VAL A 42 6.61 -1.17 -3.52
N ARG A 43 6.16 -1.07 -4.78
CA ARG A 43 4.84 -1.54 -5.18
C ARG A 43 4.71 -3.06 -4.98
N ALA A 44 5.73 -3.83 -5.33
CA ALA A 44 5.73 -5.28 -5.12
C ALA A 44 5.66 -5.64 -3.62
N LEU A 45 6.39 -4.93 -2.77
CA LEU A 45 6.32 -5.12 -1.32
C LEU A 45 4.95 -4.76 -0.74
N VAL A 46 4.32 -3.69 -1.23
CA VAL A 46 2.94 -3.31 -0.84
C VAL A 46 1.92 -4.36 -1.28
N HIS A 47 2.13 -4.99 -2.44
CA HIS A 47 1.27 -6.08 -2.91
C HIS A 47 1.27 -7.27 -1.95
N GLY A 48 2.44 -7.61 -1.39
CA GLY A 48 2.59 -8.63 -0.36
C GLY A 48 3.89 -9.43 -0.50
N PRO A 49 4.12 -10.39 0.41
CA PRO A 49 5.33 -11.19 0.39
C PRO A 49 5.34 -12.19 -0.79
N SER A 50 6.54 -12.51 -1.29
CA SER A 50 6.74 -13.34 -2.50
C SER A 50 6.47 -14.84 -2.30
N TYR A 51 6.37 -15.30 -1.05
CA TYR A 51 6.23 -16.71 -0.70
C TYR A 51 4.79 -17.12 -0.37
N MET A 52 3.91 -16.18 -0.03
CA MET A 52 2.50 -16.44 0.25
C MET A 52 1.69 -15.14 0.18
N THR A 53 0.74 -15.04 -0.74
CA THR A 53 -0.06 -13.82 -0.90
C THR A 53 -1.23 -13.75 0.09
N PHE A 54 -1.85 -12.56 0.21
CA PHE A 54 -3.10 -12.41 0.96
C PHE A 54 -4.20 -13.32 0.37
N GLU A 55 -4.29 -13.36 -0.95
CA GLU A 55 -5.22 -14.23 -1.68
C GLU A 55 -4.99 -15.71 -1.36
N ASP A 56 -3.73 -16.15 -1.25
CA ASP A 56 -3.40 -17.53 -0.91
C ASP A 56 -3.91 -17.94 0.48
N VAL A 57 -3.86 -17.04 1.47
CA VAL A 57 -4.28 -17.35 2.84
C VAL A 57 -5.79 -17.28 3.03
N VAL A 58 -6.51 -16.48 2.26
CA VAL A 58 -7.98 -16.41 2.34
C VAL A 58 -8.70 -17.40 1.42
N ALA A 59 -8.01 -17.91 0.39
CA ALA A 59 -8.58 -18.87 -0.56
C ALA A 59 -9.12 -20.12 0.14
N ASP A 60 -10.31 -20.55 -0.27
CA ASP A 60 -10.99 -21.76 0.21
C ASP A 60 -11.02 -21.85 1.76
N PHE A 61 -11.11 -20.73 2.47
CA PHE A 61 -11.28 -20.77 3.92
C PHE A 61 -12.67 -21.32 4.27
N PRO A 62 -12.79 -22.34 5.15
CA PRO A 62 -14.08 -22.92 5.49
C PRO A 62 -14.94 -21.93 6.28
N MET A 63 -16.09 -21.53 5.72
CA MET A 63 -16.96 -20.49 6.30
C MET A 63 -17.48 -20.83 7.70
N GLN A 64 -17.67 -22.11 8.02
CA GLN A 64 -18.03 -22.56 9.38
C GLN A 64 -16.97 -22.23 10.44
N HIS A 65 -15.74 -21.89 10.03
CA HIS A 65 -14.62 -21.61 10.93
C HIS A 65 -14.25 -20.13 11.05
N ILE A 66 -14.90 -19.21 10.33
CA ILE A 66 -14.51 -17.78 10.32
C ILE A 66 -14.63 -17.13 11.72
N ASN A 67 -15.55 -17.64 12.55
CA ASN A 67 -15.75 -17.22 13.94
C ASN A 67 -15.22 -18.23 14.97
N THR A 68 -14.55 -19.31 14.55
CA THR A 68 -13.98 -20.28 15.49
C THR A 68 -12.75 -19.67 16.16
N ARG A 69 -12.69 -19.76 17.49
CA ARG A 69 -11.52 -19.33 18.27
C ARG A 69 -10.53 -20.48 18.42
N PRO A 70 -9.29 -20.34 17.92
CA PRO A 70 -8.27 -21.36 18.14
C PRO A 70 -7.85 -21.42 19.62
N PRO A 71 -7.29 -22.54 20.09
CA PRO A 71 -6.80 -22.66 21.45
C PRO A 71 -5.82 -21.52 21.79
N HIS A 72 -6.02 -20.88 22.94
CA HIS A 72 -5.17 -19.79 23.45
C HIS A 72 -5.11 -18.51 22.60
N VAL A 73 -5.97 -18.37 21.58
CA VAL A 73 -6.03 -17.18 20.73
C VAL A 73 -7.29 -16.35 21.06
N PRO A 74 -7.14 -15.06 21.42
CA PRO A 74 -8.25 -14.21 21.85
C PRO A 74 -9.05 -13.60 20.69
N TYR A 75 -8.79 -14.00 19.45
CA TYR A 75 -9.47 -13.52 18.25
C TYR A 75 -9.83 -14.68 17.31
N THR A 76 -10.74 -14.43 16.36
CA THR A 76 -11.15 -15.38 15.32
C THR A 76 -10.38 -15.09 14.02
N PRO A 77 -10.40 -16.01 13.04
CA PRO A 77 -9.88 -15.72 11.69
C PRO A 77 -10.47 -14.44 11.10
N TRP A 78 -11.79 -14.21 11.22
CA TRP A 78 -12.38 -12.98 10.72
C TRP A 78 -11.89 -11.74 11.49
N HIS A 79 -11.70 -11.81 12.81
CA HIS A 79 -11.11 -10.70 13.56
C HIS A 79 -9.71 -10.31 13.04
N LEU A 80 -8.87 -11.29 12.74
CA LEU A 80 -7.53 -11.04 12.20
C LEU A 80 -7.59 -10.43 10.80
N LEU A 81 -8.47 -10.91 9.91
CA LEU A 81 -8.65 -10.29 8.59
C LEU A 81 -9.17 -8.86 8.68
N GLU A 82 -10.13 -8.61 9.56
CA GLU A 82 -10.70 -7.29 9.74
C GLU A 82 -9.68 -6.33 10.38
N HIS A 83 -8.81 -6.83 11.27
CA HIS A 83 -7.66 -6.08 11.77
C HIS A 83 -6.73 -5.64 10.64
N MET A 84 -6.34 -6.55 9.74
CA MET A 84 -5.53 -6.21 8.57
C MET A 84 -6.20 -5.15 7.69
N ARG A 85 -7.50 -5.29 7.44
CA ARG A 85 -8.28 -4.33 6.66
C ARG A 85 -8.31 -2.95 7.32
N ILE A 86 -8.54 -2.88 8.63
CA ILE A 86 -8.60 -1.61 9.38
C ILE A 86 -7.23 -0.93 9.39
N ALA A 87 -6.17 -1.63 9.74
CA ALA A 87 -4.82 -1.07 9.81
C ALA A 87 -4.34 -0.57 8.43
N GLN A 88 -4.56 -1.34 7.36
CA GLN A 88 -4.21 -0.89 6.01
C GLN A 88 -5.02 0.34 5.59
N ARG A 89 -6.31 0.38 5.94
CA ARG A 89 -7.17 1.53 5.66
C ARG A 89 -6.70 2.78 6.39
N ASP A 90 -6.32 2.63 7.66
CA ASP A 90 -5.78 3.71 8.49
C ASP A 90 -4.50 4.31 7.88
N ILE A 91 -3.58 3.47 7.39
CA ILE A 91 -2.37 3.94 6.67
C ILE A 91 -2.75 4.67 5.37
N LEU A 92 -3.73 4.15 4.62
CA LEU A 92 -4.20 4.81 3.40
C LEU A 92 -4.78 6.19 3.70
N ASP A 93 -5.62 6.30 4.72
CA ASP A 93 -6.19 7.57 5.17
C ASP A 93 -5.09 8.50 5.71
N TYR A 94 -4.11 7.98 6.46
CA TYR A 94 -2.94 8.73 6.93
C TYR A 94 -2.12 9.32 5.77
N ILE A 95 -2.02 8.64 4.63
CA ILE A 95 -1.30 9.13 3.45
C ILE A 95 -2.10 10.18 2.66
N GLN A 96 -3.44 10.10 2.66
CA GLN A 96 -4.30 10.87 1.75
C GLN A 96 -5.12 11.99 2.40
N ASP A 97 -5.52 11.85 3.65
CA ASP A 97 -6.45 12.77 4.32
C ASP A 97 -5.69 13.82 5.15
N PRO A 98 -5.70 15.11 4.74
CA PRO A 98 -5.09 16.18 5.53
C PRO A 98 -5.79 16.44 6.87
N ASN A 99 -7.01 15.91 7.07
CA ASN A 99 -7.74 15.97 8.33
C ASN A 99 -7.67 14.67 9.11
N TYR A 100 -6.70 13.79 8.79
CA TYR A 100 -6.50 12.51 9.46
C TYR A 100 -6.53 12.65 10.99
N ARG A 101 -7.24 11.72 11.63
CA ARG A 101 -7.29 11.58 13.08
C ARG A 101 -6.84 10.18 13.44
N LEU A 102 -5.85 10.10 14.31
CA LEU A 102 -5.33 8.85 14.82
C LEU A 102 -6.47 8.09 15.56
N PRO A 103 -6.81 6.87 15.13
CA PRO A 103 -7.71 6.00 15.88
C PRO A 103 -7.12 5.61 17.25
N THR A 104 -7.97 5.20 18.17
CA THR A 104 -7.57 4.78 19.51
C THR A 104 -6.89 3.41 19.44
N TRP A 105 -5.61 3.35 19.78
CA TRP A 105 -4.88 2.09 19.83
C TRP A 105 -5.03 1.40 21.20
N PRO A 106 -5.25 0.06 21.26
CA PRO A 106 -5.50 -0.87 20.15
C PRO A 106 -6.99 -1.00 19.78
N ASP A 107 -7.89 -0.39 20.55
CA ASP A 107 -9.33 -0.67 20.54
C ASP A 107 -10.01 -0.47 19.18
N ASP A 108 -9.64 0.57 18.44
CA ASP A 108 -10.27 0.88 17.14
C ASP A 108 -9.71 0.04 15.98
N TYR A 109 -8.65 -0.75 16.22
CA TYR A 109 -7.97 -1.58 15.20
C TYR A 109 -8.46 -3.03 15.17
N TRP A 110 -9.41 -3.40 16.03
CA TRP A 110 -9.94 -4.74 16.12
C TRP A 110 -11.46 -4.72 16.19
N PRO A 111 -12.14 -5.74 15.64
CA PRO A 111 -13.54 -5.96 15.99
C PRO A 111 -13.68 -6.21 17.48
N LYS A 112 -14.86 -5.88 18.02
CA LYS A 112 -15.18 -6.19 19.41
C LYS A 112 -15.01 -7.69 19.68
N PRO A 113 -14.60 -8.10 20.90
CA PRO A 113 -14.37 -9.52 21.20
C PRO A 113 -15.58 -10.43 20.96
N ASP A 114 -16.81 -9.94 21.08
CA ASP A 114 -18.04 -10.68 20.85
C ASP A 114 -18.57 -10.60 19.41
N ALA A 115 -17.92 -9.83 18.54
CA ALA A 115 -18.33 -9.69 17.16
C ALA A 115 -18.22 -11.03 16.41
N GLN A 116 -19.15 -11.23 15.48
CA GLN A 116 -19.19 -12.38 14.58
C GLN A 116 -19.46 -11.91 13.17
N ALA A 117 -18.92 -12.63 12.20
CA ALA A 117 -19.18 -12.41 10.78
C ALA A 117 -20.01 -13.54 10.18
N ASP A 118 -20.72 -13.21 9.11
CA ASP A 118 -21.25 -14.16 8.15
C ASP A 118 -20.36 -14.15 6.90
N GLU A 119 -20.73 -14.98 5.92
CA GLU A 119 -20.01 -15.05 4.65
C GLU A 119 -19.98 -13.70 3.91
N ALA A 120 -21.06 -12.91 3.99
CA ALA A 120 -21.11 -11.60 3.34
C ALA A 120 -20.11 -10.61 3.95
N MET A 121 -20.00 -10.58 5.28
CA MET A 121 -19.01 -9.78 6.00
C MET A 121 -17.59 -10.24 5.69
N TRP A 122 -17.33 -11.55 5.63
CA TRP A 122 -16.02 -12.07 5.21
C TRP A 122 -15.63 -11.59 3.81
N GLN A 123 -16.52 -11.75 2.83
CA GLN A 123 -16.26 -11.34 1.44
C GLN A 123 -16.08 -9.82 1.35
N LYS A 124 -16.84 -9.05 2.12
CA LYS A 124 -16.68 -7.59 2.20
C LYS A 124 -15.31 -7.21 2.77
N THR A 125 -14.86 -7.85 3.85
CA THR A 125 -13.52 -7.61 4.44
C THR A 125 -12.42 -7.85 3.40
N VAL A 126 -12.48 -8.99 2.69
CA VAL A 126 -11.53 -9.34 1.62
C VAL A 126 -11.56 -8.30 0.49
N ALA A 127 -12.74 -7.95 -0.01
CA ALA A 127 -12.89 -6.99 -1.12
C ALA A 127 -12.38 -5.59 -0.75
N ASP A 128 -12.69 -5.13 0.46
CA ASP A 128 -12.25 -3.84 0.97
C ASP A 128 -10.72 -3.80 1.16
N PHE A 129 -10.13 -4.87 1.71
CA PHE A 129 -8.67 -4.99 1.83
C PHE A 129 -8.00 -4.90 0.46
N LEU A 130 -8.49 -5.66 -0.54
CA LEU A 130 -7.92 -5.67 -1.88
C LEU A 130 -8.04 -4.30 -2.57
N ARG A 131 -9.16 -3.60 -2.39
CA ARG A 131 -9.37 -2.24 -2.91
C ARG A 131 -8.36 -1.26 -2.30
N ASP A 132 -8.21 -1.29 -0.98
CA ASP A 132 -7.34 -0.35 -0.27
C ASP A 132 -5.86 -0.63 -0.60
N ARG A 133 -5.47 -1.91 -0.74
CA ARG A 133 -4.13 -2.32 -1.22
C ARG A 133 -3.87 -1.81 -2.63
N ALA A 134 -4.84 -1.94 -3.54
CA ALA A 134 -4.72 -1.41 -4.90
C ALA A 134 -4.54 0.12 -4.93
N ALA A 135 -5.16 0.84 -3.99
CA ALA A 135 -4.94 2.28 -3.82
C ALA A 135 -3.50 2.58 -3.37
N LEU A 136 -2.96 1.85 -2.39
CA LEU A 136 -1.57 1.98 -1.95
C LEU A 136 -0.57 1.65 -3.08
N GLU A 137 -0.81 0.58 -3.85
CA GLU A 137 0.00 0.25 -5.03
C GLU A 137 0.01 1.37 -6.06
N LYS A 138 -1.14 1.99 -6.30
CA LYS A 138 -1.27 3.13 -7.22
C LYS A 138 -0.49 4.35 -6.70
N ILE A 139 -0.50 4.60 -5.40
CA ILE A 139 0.31 5.66 -4.77
C ILE A 139 1.79 5.36 -4.96
N ALA A 140 2.24 4.14 -4.67
CA ALA A 140 3.63 3.71 -4.86
C ALA A 140 4.11 3.90 -6.31
N ALA A 141 3.23 3.60 -7.28
CA ALA A 141 3.50 3.76 -8.70
C ALA A 141 3.44 5.22 -9.21
N THR A 142 2.96 6.19 -8.42
CA THR A 142 2.73 7.57 -8.90
C THR A 142 4.04 8.37 -8.96
N PRO A 143 4.60 8.69 -10.15
CA PRO A 143 5.91 9.30 -10.28
C PRO A 143 5.96 10.79 -9.90
N LYS A 144 4.79 11.40 -9.70
CA LYS A 144 4.64 12.83 -9.39
C LYS A 144 5.00 13.17 -7.94
N VAL A 145 4.89 12.21 -7.02
CA VAL A 145 5.19 12.38 -5.60
C VAL A 145 6.43 11.56 -5.28
N ALA A 146 7.52 12.20 -4.84
CA ALA A 146 8.76 11.47 -4.54
C ALA A 146 8.55 10.50 -3.38
N LEU A 147 9.02 9.26 -3.49
CA LEU A 147 8.91 8.27 -2.41
C LEU A 147 9.48 8.79 -1.07
N GLY A 148 10.60 9.51 -1.12
CA GLY A 148 11.23 10.12 0.05
C GLY A 148 10.63 11.46 0.51
N SER A 149 9.58 11.99 -0.12
CA SER A 149 9.00 13.26 0.34
C SER A 149 8.22 13.06 1.63
N ALA A 150 8.33 14.03 2.52
CA ALA A 150 7.48 14.11 3.70
C ALA A 150 6.00 14.30 3.31
N LEU A 151 5.09 13.83 4.16
CA LEU A 151 3.66 14.10 3.97
C LEU A 151 3.36 15.57 4.30
N PRO A 152 2.49 16.26 3.54
CA PRO A 152 2.26 17.71 3.71
C PRO A 152 1.83 18.13 5.13
N TYR A 153 1.05 17.28 5.80
CA TYR A 153 0.50 17.52 7.14
C TYR A 153 1.17 16.69 8.24
N ALA A 154 2.13 15.82 7.87
CA ALA A 154 2.92 15.01 8.80
C ALA A 154 4.39 15.02 8.36
N PRO A 155 5.09 16.16 8.52
CA PRO A 155 6.43 16.37 7.96
C PRO A 155 7.52 15.45 8.51
N GLN A 156 7.25 14.77 9.64
CA GLN A 156 8.13 13.80 10.27
C GLN A 156 8.15 12.44 9.55
N HIS A 157 7.13 12.13 8.73
CA HIS A 157 7.03 10.84 8.03
C HIS A 157 7.09 11.02 6.52
N THR A 158 7.73 10.07 5.85
CA THR A 158 7.87 10.05 4.38
C THR A 158 6.86 9.10 3.75
N LEU A 159 6.52 9.32 2.49
CA LEU A 159 5.59 8.44 1.76
C LEU A 159 6.08 6.97 1.75
N ILE A 160 7.37 6.74 1.49
CA ILE A 160 7.92 5.39 1.45
C ILE A 160 7.86 4.70 2.82
N ARG A 161 8.01 5.46 3.93
CA ARG A 161 7.87 4.89 5.27
C ARG A 161 6.48 4.28 5.44
N GLU A 162 5.43 5.03 5.13
CA GLU A 162 4.05 4.57 5.33
C GLU A 162 3.69 3.37 4.43
N LEU A 163 4.17 3.37 3.18
CA LEU A 163 4.01 2.22 2.28
C LEU A 163 4.70 0.96 2.82
N LEU A 164 5.90 1.11 3.41
CA LEU A 164 6.62 -0.01 3.99
C LEU A 164 6.00 -0.51 5.31
N ILE A 165 5.40 0.37 6.12
CA ILE A 165 4.64 -0.04 7.31
C ILE A 165 3.45 -0.92 6.90
N ALA A 166 2.70 -0.53 5.87
CA ALA A 166 1.60 -1.36 5.36
C ALA A 166 2.10 -2.73 4.88
N SER A 167 3.24 -2.77 4.18
CA SER A 167 3.87 -4.02 3.72
C SER A 167 4.31 -4.91 4.89
N GLU A 168 5.00 -4.35 5.89
CA GLU A 168 5.49 -5.05 7.07
C GLU A 168 4.33 -5.65 7.88
N HIS A 169 3.33 -4.82 8.20
CA HIS A 169 2.14 -5.21 8.94
C HIS A 169 1.39 -6.34 8.23
N ASN A 170 1.11 -6.17 6.94
CA ASN A 170 0.43 -7.19 6.14
C ASN A 170 1.25 -8.50 6.06
N THR A 171 2.56 -8.42 5.89
CA THR A 171 3.44 -9.59 5.83
C THR A 171 3.41 -10.38 7.14
N TYR A 172 3.48 -9.68 8.28
CA TYR A 172 3.38 -10.29 9.61
C TYR A 172 2.05 -11.03 9.78
N HIS A 173 0.92 -10.37 9.49
CA HIS A 173 -0.40 -10.97 9.70
C HIS A 173 -0.80 -12.01 8.64
N ILE A 174 -0.24 -11.97 7.42
CA ILE A 174 -0.37 -13.08 6.46
C ILE A 174 0.29 -14.35 7.03
N GLY A 175 1.49 -14.22 7.60
CA GLY A 175 2.16 -15.33 8.27
C GLY A 175 1.38 -15.84 9.48
N GLU A 176 0.85 -14.93 10.31
CA GLU A 176 -0.02 -15.27 11.44
C GLU A 176 -1.27 -16.03 10.98
N PHE A 177 -1.94 -15.56 9.92
CA PHE A 177 -3.11 -16.21 9.36
C PHE A 177 -2.79 -17.61 8.81
N ALA A 178 -1.63 -17.77 8.15
CA ALA A 178 -1.18 -19.05 7.64
C ALA A 178 -0.97 -20.09 8.76
N ILE A 179 -0.36 -19.67 9.88
CA ILE A 179 -0.21 -20.52 11.07
C ILE A 179 -1.57 -20.81 11.71
N LEU A 180 -2.48 -19.82 11.76
CA LEU A 180 -3.84 -20.02 12.24
C LEU A 180 -4.54 -21.14 11.46
N ARG A 181 -4.42 -21.13 10.12
CA ARG A 181 -4.96 -22.19 9.27
C ARG A 181 -4.34 -23.55 9.56
N GLN A 182 -3.03 -23.59 9.81
CA GLN A 182 -2.33 -24.83 10.13
C GLN A 182 -2.83 -25.43 11.44
N VAL A 183 -2.91 -24.64 12.50
CA VAL A 183 -3.37 -25.08 13.83
C VAL A 183 -4.83 -25.51 13.79
N MET A 184 -5.67 -24.82 13.03
CA MET A 184 -7.08 -25.17 12.88
C MET A 184 -7.34 -26.32 11.90
N GLY A 185 -6.31 -26.77 11.16
CA GLY A 185 -6.47 -27.79 10.12
C GLY A 185 -7.36 -27.34 8.96
N THR A 186 -7.43 -26.04 8.68
CA THR A 186 -8.34 -25.45 7.68
C THR A 186 -7.71 -25.27 6.30
N TRP A 187 -6.45 -25.68 6.10
CA TRP A 187 -5.88 -25.77 4.75
C TRP A 187 -6.57 -26.85 3.90
N PRO A 188 -6.78 -26.62 2.59
CA PRO A 188 -7.26 -27.66 1.69
C PRO A 188 -6.35 -28.89 1.72
N ALA A 189 -6.91 -30.08 1.53
CA ALA A 189 -6.17 -31.34 1.59
C ALA A 189 -4.93 -31.38 0.66
N ARG A 190 -4.98 -30.66 -0.48
CA ARG A 190 -3.87 -30.55 -1.45
C ARG A 190 -2.72 -29.62 -1.02
N ARG A 191 -2.88 -28.85 0.06
CA ARG A 191 -1.89 -27.88 0.58
C ARG A 191 -1.36 -28.25 1.97
N ARG A 192 -1.59 -29.47 2.45
CA ARG A 192 -0.98 -29.97 3.68
C ARG A 192 0.49 -30.29 3.41
N SER A 193 1.36 -29.30 3.55
CA SER A 193 2.81 -29.50 3.72
C SER A 193 3.15 -29.56 5.20
#